data_AF-A0A9D7E370-F1
#
_entry.id   AF-A0A9D7E370-F1
#
_cell.length_a   1.000
_cell.length_b   1.000
_cell.length_c   1.000
_cell.angle_alpha   90.00
_cell.angle_beta   90.00
_cell.angle_gamma   90.00
#
_symmetry.space_group_name_H-M   'P 1'
#
loop_
_entity.id
_entity.type
_entity.pdbx_description
1 polymer ?
#
loop_
_entity_poly.entity_id
_entity_poly.type
_entity_poly.pdbx_seq_one_letter_code
_entity_poly.pdbx_strand_id
1 'polypeptide(L)' 'MSSSPDEIGSDFAQLFNNLRRLSGRGDIPALHPGFLGQSSKIGRNDPCPCGSGRKFKKCCMK' A
#
# COMPACT_ATOMS: atom_id res chain seq x y z
N MET A 1 6.28 -7.41 24.19
CA MET A 1 7.23 -7.64 23.07
C MET A 1 6.79 -6.77 21.92
N SER A 2 7.54 -5.73 21.63
CA SER A 2 7.26 -4.71 20.63
C SER A 2 7.75 -5.19 19.27
N SER A 3 6.83 -5.72 18.44
CA SER A 3 7.13 -5.99 17.03
C SER A 3 7.47 -4.68 16.36
N SER A 4 8.63 -4.64 15.72
CA SER A 4 9.14 -3.42 15.11
C SER A 4 8.25 -3.10 13.88
N PRO A 5 7.97 -1.83 13.57
CA PRO A 5 7.02 -1.45 12.51
C PRO A 5 7.40 -2.00 11.11
N ASP A 6 8.66 -2.34 10.91
CA ASP A 6 9.23 -3.04 9.74
C ASP A 6 8.79 -4.51 9.62
N GLU A 7 8.55 -5.21 10.74
CA GLU A 7 8.11 -6.61 10.72
C GLU A 7 6.70 -6.74 10.12
N ILE A 8 5.77 -5.87 10.51
CA ILE A 8 4.39 -5.85 10.02
C ILE A 8 4.34 -5.68 8.49
N GLY A 9 5.18 -4.80 7.94
CA GLY A 9 5.26 -4.58 6.50
C GLY A 9 5.81 -5.79 5.75
N SER A 10 6.80 -6.47 6.32
CA SER A 10 7.39 -7.67 5.73
C SER A 10 6.43 -8.86 5.74
N ASP A 11 5.68 -9.05 6.83
CA ASP A 11 4.72 -10.14 6.98
C ASP A 11 3.56 -9.98 6.01
N PHE A 12 3.03 -8.77 5.88
CA PHE A 12 1.97 -8.48 4.91
C PHE A 12 2.44 -8.73 3.48
N ALA A 13 3.65 -8.29 3.13
CA ALA A 13 4.20 -8.50 1.79
C ALA A 13 4.32 -10.00 1.45
N GLN A 14 4.77 -10.82 2.41
CA GLN A 14 4.85 -12.27 2.22
C GLN A 14 3.45 -12.89 2.04
N LEU A 15 2.50 -12.54 2.91
CA LEU A 15 1.13 -13.04 2.85
C LEU A 15 0.47 -12.70 1.50
N PHE A 16 0.58 -11.44 1.06
CA PHE A 16 0.03 -10.99 -0.21
C PHE A 16 0.62 -11.76 -1.40
N ASN A 17 1.95 -11.91 -1.45
CA ASN A 17 2.62 -12.61 -2.54
C ASN A 17 2.26 -14.10 -2.59
N ASN A 18 2.04 -14.73 -1.44
CA ASN A 18 1.56 -16.10 -1.37
C ASN A 18 0.13 -16.19 -1.93
N LEU A 19 -0.79 -15.34 -1.47
CA LEU A 19 -2.17 -15.34 -1.94
C LEU A 19 -2.28 -15.07 -3.45
N ARG A 20 -1.46 -14.15 -3.97
CA ARG A 20 -1.34 -13.85 -5.41
C ARG A 20 -0.98 -15.10 -6.23
N ARG A 21 -0.01 -15.88 -5.75
CA ARG A 21 0.41 -17.15 -6.38
C ARG A 21 -0.69 -18.20 -6.32
N LEU A 22 -1.29 -18.42 -5.15
CA LEU A 22 -2.38 -19.40 -4.99
C LEU A 22 -3.61 -19.05 -5.85
N SER A 23 -3.94 -17.77 -5.97
CA SER A 23 -5.10 -17.31 -6.75
C SER A 23 -4.84 -17.24 -8.26
N GLY A 24 -3.62 -17.56 -8.73
CA GLY A 24 -3.26 -17.49 -10.16
C GLY A 24 -3.27 -16.08 -10.76
N ARG A 25 -3.27 -15.01 -9.94
CA ARG A 25 -3.31 -13.62 -10.40
C ARG A 25 -1.92 -13.11 -10.80
N GLY A 26 -1.42 -13.66 -11.90
CA GLY A 26 -0.11 -13.30 -12.46
C GLY A 26 -0.04 -11.88 -13.03
N ASP A 27 -1.19 -11.27 -13.33
CA ASP A 27 -1.35 -9.90 -13.82
C ASP A 27 -1.01 -8.84 -12.75
N ILE A 28 -1.16 -9.19 -11.48
CA ILE A 28 -0.83 -8.29 -10.36
C ILE A 28 0.68 -8.38 -10.06
N PRO A 29 1.42 -7.27 -9.93
CA PRO A 29 2.84 -7.31 -9.58
C PRO A 29 3.08 -7.81 -8.14
N ALA A 30 4.26 -8.39 -7.88
CA ALA A 30 4.66 -8.80 -6.54
C ALA A 30 4.92 -7.58 -5.66
N LEU A 31 4.44 -7.61 -4.42
CA LEU A 31 4.62 -6.51 -3.48
C LEU A 31 5.95 -6.67 -2.73
N HIS A 32 6.79 -5.64 -2.74
CA HIS A 32 8.04 -5.62 -2.00
C HIS A 32 7.85 -4.97 -0.61
N PRO A 33 8.41 -5.52 0.48
CA PRO A 33 8.28 -4.97 1.83
C PRO A 33 8.63 -3.47 1.92
N GLY A 34 9.65 -3.05 1.17
CA GLY A 34 10.11 -1.65 1.15
C GLY A 34 9.09 -0.63 0.62
N PHE A 35 8.00 -1.08 -0.01
CA PHE A 35 6.97 -0.19 -0.56
C PHE A 35 5.93 0.25 0.49
N LEU A 36 5.72 -0.53 1.57
CA LEU A 36 4.69 -0.24 2.58
C LEU A 36 5.15 0.74 3.67
N GLY A 37 6.45 0.96 3.80
CA GLY A 37 7.05 1.87 4.79
C GLY A 37 7.30 3.30 4.29
N GLN A 38 7.19 3.55 2.98
CA GLN A 38 7.35 4.89 2.45
C GLN A 38 6.01 5.63 2.55
N SER A 39 5.85 6.42 3.61
CA SER A 39 4.85 7.49 3.66
C SER A 39 5.24 8.54 2.59
N SER A 40 4.95 8.21 1.33
CA SER A 40 5.05 9.15 0.23
C SER A 40 4.18 10.33 0.62
N LYS A 41 4.81 11.49 0.83
CA LYS A 41 4.08 12.73 1.13
C LYS A 41 3.13 12.98 -0.02
N ILE A 42 1.86 12.63 0.19
CA ILE A 42 0.84 12.85 -0.82
C ILE A 42 0.65 14.35 -1.03
N GLY A 43 0.81 14.81 -2.26
CA GLY A 43 0.63 16.20 -2.62
C GLY A 43 -0.84 16.61 -2.52
N ARG A 44 -1.11 17.84 -2.07
CA ARG A 44 -2.47 18.42 -2.01
C ARG A 44 -3.26 18.27 -3.32
N ASN A 45 -2.58 18.32 -4.46
CA ASN A 45 -3.23 18.26 -5.78
C ASN A 45 -3.30 16.84 -6.37
N ASP A 46 -2.67 15.84 -5.76
CA ASP A 46 -2.63 14.47 -6.26
C ASP A 46 -4.01 13.82 -6.20
N PRO A 47 -4.28 12.79 -7.03
CA PRO A 47 -5.50 11.99 -6.91
C PRO A 47 -5.63 11.40 -5.51
N CYS A 48 -6.85 11.41 -4.97
CA CYS A 48 -7.10 10.96 -3.61
C CYS A 48 -7.02 9.42 -3.53
N PRO A 49 -6.25 8.86 -2.57
CA PRO A 49 -5.98 7.42 -2.50
C PRO A 49 -7.21 6.59 -2.08
N CYS A 50 -8.29 7.23 -1.65
CA CYS A 50 -9.58 6.57 -1.40
C CYS A 50 -10.35 6.18 -2.68
N GLY A 51 -9.83 6.52 -3.87
CA GLY A 51 -10.45 6.15 -5.14
C GLY A 51 -11.61 7.05 -5.58
N SER A 52 -11.83 8.20 -4.94
CA SER A 52 -12.95 9.10 -5.25
C SER A 52 -12.82 9.86 -6.58
N GLY A 53 -11.68 9.77 -7.26
CA GLY A 53 -11.34 10.54 -8.46
C GLY A 53 -11.08 12.03 -8.21
N ARG A 54 -11.22 12.53 -6.97
CA ARG A 54 -10.99 13.93 -6.61
C ARG A 54 -9.53 14.18 -6.22
N LYS A 55 -9.09 15.44 -6.28
CA LYS A 55 -7.80 15.86 -5.70
C LYS A 55 -7.81 15.68 -4.18
N PHE A 56 -6.69 15.28 -3.58
CA PHE A 56 -6.56 15.01 -2.15
C PHE A 56 -7.04 16.18 -1.28
N LYS A 57 -6.67 17.42 -1.64
CA LYS A 57 -7.13 18.66 -0.98
C LYS A 57 -8.63 18.91 -0.98
N LYS A 58 -9.38 18.26 -1.88
CA LYS A 58 -10.85 18.40 -2.01
C LYS A 58 -11.61 17.17 -1.48
N CYS A 59 -10.90 16.16 -0.97
CA CYS A 59 -11.48 14.89 -0.55
C CYS A 59 -11.08 14.53 0.88
N CYS A 60 -9.99 13.80 1.09
CA CYS A 60 -9.60 13.29 2.42
C CYS A 60 -8.80 14.29 3.26
N MET A 61 -8.33 15.40 2.68
CA MET A 61 -7.56 16.43 3.39
C MET A 61 -8.42 17.62 3.84
N LYS A 62 -9.73 17.42 3.96
CA LYS A 62 -10.66 18.51 4.25
C LYS A 62 -10.44 19.07 5.65
#